data_AF-A1WW03-F1
#
_entry.id   AF-A1WW03-F1
#
_cell.length_a   1.000
_cell.length_b   1.000
_cell.length_c   1.000
_cell.angle_alpha   90.00
_cell.angle_beta   90.00
_cell.angle_gamma   90.00
#
_symmetry.space_group_name_H-M   'P 1'
#
loop_
_entity.id
_entity.type
_entity.pdbx_description
1 polymer ?
#
loop_
_entity_poly.entity_id
_entity_poly.type
_entity_poly.pdbx_seq_one_letter_code
_entity_poly.pdbx_strand_id
1 'polypeptide(L)'
;MGFNIWSLLIILLIVALLFGTKKLRNIGGDLGGAIRGFKESMREGEEEEAQKRADGESSDEPEPLEHQDEPAPEQTTQARESSSARQSAEHHDRSTS
;
A
#
# COMPACT_ATOMS: atom_id res chain seq x y z
N MET A 1 37.97 24.95 2.64
CA MET A 1 37.47 25.26 3.99
C MET A 1 36.33 24.30 4.33
N GLY A 2 36.58 23.24 5.09
CA GLY A 2 35.55 22.28 5.51
C GLY A 2 35.01 22.62 6.90
N PHE A 3 33.74 22.31 7.15
CA PHE A 3 33.17 22.37 8.50
C PHE A 3 33.71 21.21 9.32
N ASN A 4 34.71 21.49 10.16
CA ASN A 4 35.28 20.50 11.07
C ASN A 4 34.33 20.32 12.26
N ILE A 5 34.10 19.07 12.69
CA ILE A 5 33.29 18.77 13.87
C ILE A 5 33.77 19.50 15.14
N TRP A 6 35.08 19.70 15.26
CA TRP A 6 35.70 20.46 16.35
C TRP A 6 35.28 21.94 16.36
N SER A 7 35.08 22.54 15.20
CA SER A 7 34.58 23.92 15.09
C SER A 7 33.12 24.04 15.52
N LEU A 8 32.29 23.01 15.30
CA LEU A 8 30.92 22.99 15.80
C LEU A 8 30.86 22.86 17.34
N LEU A 9 31.73 22.04 17.93
CA LEU A 9 31.79 21.88 19.39
C LEU A 9 32.16 23.19 20.12
N ILE A 10 33.11 23.97 19.60
CA ILE A 10 33.48 25.26 20.23
C ILE A 10 32.35 26.28 20.10
N ILE A 11 31.65 26.34 18.96
CA ILE A 11 30.49 27.23 18.78
C ILE A 11 29.37 26.82 19.73
N LEU A 12 29.09 25.52 19.84
CA LEU A 12 28.09 24.98 20.77
C LEU A 12 28.40 25.39 22.22
N LEU A 13 29.66 25.31 22.63
CA LEU A 13 30.09 25.72 23.96
C LEU A 13 29.84 27.22 24.20
N ILE A 14 30.20 28.08 23.25
CA ILE A 14 29.98 29.53 23.34
C ILE A 14 28.48 29.82 23.45
N VAL A 15 27.64 29.21 22.60
CA VAL A 15 26.19 29.36 22.64
C VAL A 15 25.64 28.89 24.00
N ALA A 16 26.10 27.73 24.50
CA ALA A 16 25.66 27.23 25.80
C ALA A 16 26.04 28.16 26.96
N LEU A 17 27.19 28.84 26.88
CA LEU A 17 27.62 29.85 27.86
C LEU A 17 26.79 31.15 27.75
N LEU A 18 26.51 31.62 26.54
CA LEU A 18 25.71 32.84 26.30
C LEU A 18 24.26 32.68 26.72
N PHE A 19 23.63 31.58 26.33
CA PHE A 19 22.23 31.29 26.68
C PHE A 19 22.09 30.73 28.10
N GLY A 20 23.17 30.15 28.64
CA GLY A 20 23.17 29.39 29.88
C GLY A 20 22.48 28.03 29.74
N THR A 21 22.94 27.04 30.52
CA THR A 21 22.35 25.68 30.52
C THR A 21 20.89 25.66 30.97
N LYS A 22 20.49 26.60 31.84
CA LYS A 22 19.12 26.69 32.36
C LYS A 22 18.09 27.06 31.28
N LYS A 23 18.41 28.03 30.42
CA LYS A 23 17.52 28.47 29.33
C LYS A 23 17.44 27.40 28.24
N LEU A 24 18.57 26.79 27.92
CA LEU A 24 18.64 25.68 26.96
C LEU A 24 17.85 24.45 27.45
N ARG A 25 17.87 24.14 28.76
CA ARG A 25 17.06 23.05 29.34
C ARG A 25 15.56 23.33 29.26
N ASN A 26 15.12 24.56 29.52
CA ASN A 26 13.69 24.90 29.47
C ASN A 26 13.15 24.76 28.04
N ILE A 27 13.79 25.44 27.07
CA ILE A 27 13.40 25.42 25.66
C ILE A 27 13.63 24.02 25.06
N GLY A 28 14.73 23.37 25.42
CA GLY A 28 15.06 22.02 24.98
C GLY A 28 14.12 20.95 25.53
N GLY A 29 13.51 21.17 26.71
CA GLY A 29 12.47 20.29 27.24
C GLY A 29 11.20 20.35 26.40
N ASP A 30 10.73 21.55 26.08
CA ASP A 30 9.53 21.77 25.27
C ASP A 30 9.71 21.22 23.85
N LEU A 31 10.82 21.58 23.20
CA LEU A 31 11.13 21.13 21.84
C LEU A 31 11.49 19.63 21.80
N GLY A 32 12.26 19.16 22.78
CA GLY A 32 12.65 17.76 22.90
C GLY A 32 11.47 16.84 23.18
N GLY A 33 10.48 17.29 23.94
CA GLY A 33 9.23 16.56 24.18
C GLY A 33 8.44 16.36 22.88
N ALA A 34 8.27 17.42 22.08
CA ALA A 34 7.60 17.33 20.78
C ALA A 34 8.32 16.37 19.81
N ILE A 35 9.65 16.46 19.74
CA ILE A 35 10.46 15.56 18.89
C ILE A 35 10.41 14.12 19.41
N ARG A 36 10.40 13.91 20.74
CA ARG A 36 10.29 12.57 21.33
C ARG A 36 8.96 11.93 21.01
N GLY A 37 7.85 12.67 21.09
CA GLY A 37 6.53 12.17 20.68
C GLY A 37 6.49 11.76 19.21
N PHE A 38 7.07 12.57 18.33
CA PHE A 38 7.19 12.24 16.89
C PHE A 38 8.04 10.98 16.65
N LYS A 39 9.17 10.84 17.37
CA LYS A 39 10.01 9.64 17.30
C LYS A 39 9.26 8.40 17.79
N GLU A 40 8.52 8.51 18.88
CA GLU A 40 7.73 7.40 19.42
C GLU A 40 6.65 6.97 18.42
N SER A 41 5.87 7.91 17.87
CA SER A 41 4.83 7.58 16.88
C SER A 41 5.38 6.93 15.61
N MET A 42 6.61 7.27 15.19
CA MET A 42 7.26 6.59 14.07
C MET A 42 7.65 5.16 14.42
N ARG A 43 8.10 4.90 15.65
CA ARG A 43 8.48 3.56 16.11
C ARG A 43 7.25 2.69 16.38
N GLU A 44 6.22 3.24 17.00
CA GLU A 44 4.94 2.55 17.19
C GLU A 44 4.32 2.19 15.83
N GLY A 45 4.39 3.05 14.82
CA GLY A 45 3.94 2.71 13.47
C GLY A 45 4.74 1.56 12.83
N GLU A 46 6.06 1.50 13.03
CA GLU A 46 6.90 0.39 12.55
C GLU A 46 6.63 -0.92 13.32
N GLU A 47 6.42 -0.85 14.63
CA GLU A 47 6.11 -2.00 15.48
C GLU A 47 4.68 -2.51 15.25
N GLU A 48 3.71 -1.63 15.05
CA GLU A 48 2.32 -1.97 14.74
C GLU A 48 2.20 -2.56 13.32
N GLU A 49 3.00 -2.09 12.35
CA GLU A 49 3.16 -2.73 11.05
C GLU A 49 3.78 -4.14 11.16
N ALA A 50 4.78 -4.32 12.03
CA ALA A 50 5.40 -5.62 12.26
C ALA A 50 4.46 -6.60 12.99
N GLN A 51 3.66 -6.11 13.94
CA GLN A 51 2.72 -6.91 14.72
C GLN A 51 1.46 -7.26 13.91
N LYS A 52 0.93 -6.33 13.10
CA LYS A 52 -0.17 -6.61 12.16
C LYS A 52 0.21 -7.66 11.11
N ARG A 53 1.49 -7.72 10.72
CA ARG A 53 2.00 -8.78 9.82
C ARG A 53 2.24 -10.12 10.52
N ALA A 54 2.46 -10.13 11.83
CA ALA A 54 2.69 -11.35 12.60
C ALA A 54 1.38 -12.01 13.10
N ASP A 55 0.33 -11.23 13.36
CA ASP A 55 -0.98 -11.72 13.81
C ASP A 55 -2.02 -11.80 12.68
N GLY A 56 -1.68 -11.40 11.45
CA GLY A 56 -2.57 -11.29 10.29
C GLY A 56 -2.54 -12.43 9.27
N GLU A 57 -1.83 -13.53 9.52
CA GLU A 57 -1.89 -14.74 8.67
C GLU A 57 -3.10 -15.62 9.05
N SER A 58 -4.30 -15.03 9.07
CA SER A 58 -5.62 -15.67 9.12
C SER A 58 -6.68 -14.56 9.15
N SER A 59 -7.58 -14.52 8.17
CA SER A 59 -8.83 -13.71 8.20
C SER A 59 -8.79 -12.27 7.68
N ASP A 60 -8.32 -12.05 6.45
CA ASP A 60 -8.88 -11.01 5.56
C ASP A 60 -8.88 -11.59 4.14
N GLU A 61 -9.66 -12.65 3.95
CA GLU A 61 -10.09 -13.09 2.62
C GLU A 61 -11.02 -12.00 2.09
N PRO A 62 -10.70 -11.33 0.97
CA PRO A 62 -11.65 -10.41 0.35
C PRO A 62 -12.86 -11.24 -0.03
N GLU A 63 -14.00 -10.94 0.59
CA GLU A 63 -15.28 -11.61 0.30
C GLU A 63 -15.42 -11.84 -1.21
N PRO A 64 -15.58 -13.10 -1.66
CA PRO A 64 -15.99 -13.38 -3.01
C PRO A 64 -17.31 -12.65 -3.21
N LEU A 65 -17.32 -11.68 -4.12
CA LEU A 65 -18.50 -10.93 -4.52
C LEU A 65 -19.70 -11.88 -4.65
N GLU A 66 -20.57 -11.87 -3.63
CA GLU A 66 -21.87 -12.52 -3.62
C GLU A 66 -22.68 -11.93 -4.77
N HIS A 67 -22.61 -12.56 -5.93
CA HIS A 67 -23.60 -12.36 -6.99
C HIS A 67 -24.82 -13.21 -6.63
N GLN A 68 -25.54 -12.74 -5.61
CA GLN A 68 -26.89 -13.16 -5.28
C GLN A 68 -27.86 -12.39 -6.19
N ASP A 69 -28.80 -13.16 -6.76
CA ASP A 69 -30.09 -12.70 -7.30
C ASP A 69 -30.10 -11.84 -8.58
N GLU A 70 -30.16 -12.51 -9.75
CA GLU A 70 -31.11 -12.06 -10.78
C GLU A 70 -31.59 -13.23 -11.67
N PRO A 71 -32.84 -13.73 -11.48
CA PRO A 71 -33.53 -14.54 -12.47
C PRO A 71 -34.45 -13.66 -13.35
N ALA A 72 -34.19 -13.66 -14.67
CA ALA A 72 -35.07 -13.23 -15.77
C ALA A 72 -35.39 -11.72 -15.93
N PRO A 73 -35.24 -11.18 -17.17
CA PRO A 73 -36.33 -11.33 -18.14
C PRO A 73 -35.88 -11.67 -19.57
N GLU A 74 -36.75 -12.43 -20.21
CA GLU A 74 -36.77 -12.77 -21.63
C GLU A 74 -36.65 -11.52 -22.52
N GLN A 75 -35.60 -11.43 -23.32
CA GLN A 75 -35.56 -10.55 -24.49
C GLN A 75 -35.05 -11.30 -25.71
N THR A 76 -36.01 -11.91 -26.41
CA THR A 76 -36.18 -11.80 -27.86
C THR A 76 -35.05 -11.05 -28.58
N THR A 77 -34.13 -11.78 -29.22
CA THR A 77 -33.56 -11.39 -30.51
C THR A 77 -33.33 -12.66 -31.31
N GLN A 78 -34.43 -13.08 -31.90
CA GLN A 78 -34.55 -13.78 -33.18
C GLN A 78 -33.30 -13.72 -34.07
N ALA A 79 -33.03 -14.87 -34.70
CA ALA A 79 -32.39 -14.99 -35.99
C ALA A 79 -30.88 -14.69 -36.06
N ARG A 80 -30.07 -15.72 -35.83
CA ARG A 80 -28.93 -16.06 -36.71
C ARG A 80 -28.39 -17.44 -36.35
N GLU A 81 -28.13 -18.22 -37.40
CA GLU A 81 -27.18 -19.35 -37.38
C GLU A 81 -27.64 -20.72 -36.87
N SER A 82 -28.94 -21.03 -36.95
CA SER A 82 -29.43 -22.43 -36.99
C SER A 82 -29.28 -23.09 -38.38
N SER A 83 -28.29 -22.71 -39.20
CA SER A 83 -28.22 -23.08 -40.63
C SER A 83 -26.91 -23.69 -41.15
N SER A 84 -25.85 -23.89 -40.36
CA SER A 84 -24.58 -24.43 -40.91
C SER A 84 -24.29 -25.91 -40.56
N ALA A 85 -25.16 -26.58 -39.79
CA ALA A 85 -25.03 -28.01 -39.48
C ALA A 85 -25.44 -28.95 -40.64
N ARG A 86 -25.55 -28.46 -41.88
CA ARG A 86 -26.03 -29.24 -43.04
C ARG A 86 -25.12 -29.21 -44.28
N GLN A 87 -23.98 -28.52 -44.25
CA GLN A 87 -23.15 -28.31 -45.46
C GLN A 87 -21.74 -28.96 -45.41
N SER A 88 -21.53 -29.98 -44.57
CA SER A 88 -20.31 -30.81 -44.62
C SER A 88 -20.56 -32.27 -45.00
N ALA A 89 -21.76 -32.60 -45.48
CA ALA A 89 -22.14 -33.96 -45.91
C ALA A 89 -22.06 -34.20 -47.44
N GLU A 90 -21.68 -33.21 -48.26
CA GLU A 90 -21.75 -33.33 -49.72
C GLU A 90 -20.57 -32.62 -50.43
N HIS A 91 -19.32 -33.07 -50.23
CA HIS A 91 -18.24 -32.75 -51.19
C HIS A 91 -17.01 -33.67 -51.05
N HIS A 92 -17.19 -34.98 -51.11
CA HIS A 92 -16.09 -35.91 -51.42
C HIS A 92 -16.62 -37.19 -52.09
N ASP A 93 -17.48 -37.00 -53.08
CA ASP A 93 -17.73 -37.97 -54.16
C ASP A 93 -16.80 -37.62 -55.34
N ARG A 94 -16.33 -38.65 -56.05
CA ARG A 94 -15.60 -38.62 -57.34
C ARG A 94 -14.15 -38.12 -57.37
N SER A 95 -13.24 -39.10 -57.32
CA SER A 95 -11.96 -39.23 -58.05
C SER A 95 -11.07 -40.07 -57.14
N THR A 96 -10.55 -41.24 -57.49
CA THR A 96 -9.79 -41.59 -58.70
C THR A 96 -9.35 -43.04 -58.54
N SER A 97 -9.48 -43.82 -59.62
CA SER A 97 -8.79 -45.08 -59.96
C SER A 97 -8.81 -46.28 -59.02
#